data_AF-A0A538Q158-F1
#
_entry.id   AF-A0A538Q158-F1
#
_cell.length_a   1.000
_cell.length_b   1.000
_cell.length_c   1.000
_cell.angle_alpha   90.00
_cell.angle_beta   90.00
_cell.angle_gamma   90.00
#
_symmetry.space_group_name_H-M   'P 1'
#
loop_
_entity.id
_entity.type
_entity.pdbx_description
1 polymer ?
#
loop_
_entity_poly.entity_id
_entity_poly.type
_entity_poly.pdbx_seq_one_letter_code
_entity_poly.pdbx_strand_id
1 'polypeptide(L)'
;MAKDGVVAWSAHRRLRMVNPQGSASSACASRSPDPALLAPAERFLRAIGWRGLFMLEFLRDVDGRPQFMELNGRTWGSLALARRRGFEYPAWTVRSSLDESFVPVAPADPPDMVCRNLGMELMHLAFVLRGPRSIALRDWPKLWPTIRDLLRVSRKDRLYNWKRSEPSVLAWDTAQTLGFYVRRALRTAR
;
A
#
# COMPACT_ATOMS: atom_id res chain seq x y z
N MET A 1 2.46 -8.37 16.98
CA MET A 1 1.61 -9.20 17.87
C MET A 1 1.91 -8.87 19.31
N ALA A 2 0.86 -8.75 20.13
CA ALA A 2 1.01 -8.84 21.59
C ALA A 2 1.40 -10.29 21.95
N LYS A 3 1.76 -10.55 23.21
CA LYS A 3 2.00 -11.93 23.70
C LYS A 3 0.83 -12.87 23.33
N ASP A 4 -0.39 -12.32 23.23
CA ASP A 4 -1.63 -13.07 23.05
C ASP A 4 -2.22 -13.07 21.63
N GLY A 5 -1.52 -12.54 20.60
CA GLY A 5 -1.98 -12.60 19.21
C GLY A 5 -2.04 -11.26 18.46
N VAL A 6 -2.91 -11.18 17.46
CA VAL A 6 -3.09 -9.94 16.67
C VAL A 6 -4.07 -9.00 17.37
N VAL A 7 -3.61 -7.78 17.67
CA VAL A 7 -4.36 -6.75 18.41
C VAL A 7 -5.13 -5.78 17.53
N ALA A 8 -4.72 -5.61 16.27
CA ALA A 8 -5.34 -4.65 15.36
C ALA A 8 -5.22 -5.12 13.91
N TRP A 9 -6.35 -5.13 13.21
CA TRP A 9 -6.43 -5.47 11.80
C TRP A 9 -6.83 -4.25 10.98
N SER A 10 -6.14 -4.06 9.86
CA SER A 10 -6.62 -3.18 8.78
C SER A 10 -6.29 -3.84 7.46
N ALA A 11 -7.11 -3.58 6.44
CA ALA A 11 -6.89 -4.10 5.11
C ALA A 11 -7.02 -2.99 4.06
N HIS A 12 -6.40 -3.23 2.92
CA HIS A 12 -6.47 -2.35 1.77
C HIS A 12 -6.41 -3.16 0.49
N ARG A 13 -6.95 -2.60 -0.59
CA ARG A 13 -6.85 -3.13 -1.94
C ARG A 13 -5.94 -2.22 -2.76
N ARG A 14 -4.98 -2.81 -3.47
CA ARG A 14 -4.20 -2.09 -4.48
C ARG A 14 -5.13 -1.74 -5.65
N LEU A 15 -5.22 -0.45 -5.98
CA LEU A 15 -5.98 0.02 -7.14
C LEU A 15 -5.08 0.07 -8.37
N ARG A 16 -3.85 0.56 -8.20
CA ARG A 16 -2.86 0.72 -9.25
C ARG A 16 -1.45 0.48 -8.72
N MET A 17 -0.58 0.05 -9.62
CA MET A 17 0.84 -0.19 -9.41
C MET A 17 1.64 0.80 -10.25
N VAL A 18 2.80 1.24 -9.77
CA VAL A 18 3.68 2.13 -10.57
C VAL A 18 3.98 1.53 -11.94
N ASN A 19 4.47 0.30 -11.99
CA ASN A 19 4.55 -0.49 -13.20
C ASN A 19 3.42 -1.54 -13.16
N PRO A 20 2.47 -1.53 -14.13
CA PRO A 20 1.38 -2.50 -14.19
C PRO A 20 1.83 -3.97 -14.23
N GLN A 21 3.10 -4.23 -14.53
CA GLN A 21 3.69 -5.57 -14.58
C GLN A 21 4.03 -6.17 -13.22
N GLY A 22 4.10 -5.36 -12.16
CA GLY A 22 4.74 -5.78 -10.91
C GLY A 22 5.55 -4.65 -10.29
N SER A 23 5.03 -3.99 -9.25
CA SER A 23 5.72 -2.98 -8.48
C SER A 23 4.93 -2.57 -7.23
N ALA A 24 5.47 -1.60 -6.49
CA ALA A 24 4.76 -0.89 -5.45
C ALA A 24 3.41 -0.31 -5.92
N SER A 25 2.49 -0.16 -4.97
CA SER A 25 1.19 0.49 -5.13
C SER A 25 1.37 2.01 -5.37
N SER A 26 0.88 2.52 -6.49
CA SER A 26 0.74 3.98 -6.71
C SER A 26 -0.54 4.52 -6.06
N ALA A 27 -1.58 3.70 -5.99
CA ALA A 27 -2.85 4.02 -5.34
C ALA A 27 -3.48 2.78 -4.71
N CYS A 28 -4.07 2.96 -3.54
CA CYS A 28 -4.75 1.91 -2.78
C CYS A 28 -6.03 2.44 -2.11
N ALA A 29 -7.01 1.58 -1.91
CA ALA A 29 -8.25 1.86 -1.21
C ALA A 29 -8.34 1.08 0.10
N SER A 30 -8.98 1.66 1.12
CA SER A 30 -9.34 0.93 2.32
C SER A 30 -10.26 -0.24 2.00
N ARG A 31 -10.15 -1.29 2.81
CA ARG A 31 -11.11 -2.39 2.81
C ARG A 31 -11.28 -2.91 4.23
N SER A 32 -12.44 -3.48 4.53
CA SER A 32 -12.61 -4.31 5.71
C SER A 32 -11.71 -5.55 5.59
N PRO A 33 -11.04 -5.97 6.69
CA PRO A 33 -10.36 -7.25 6.71
C PRO A 33 -11.32 -8.39 6.35
N ASP A 34 -10.86 -9.32 5.52
CA ASP A 34 -11.66 -10.47 5.10
C ASP A 34 -11.77 -11.45 6.29
N PRO A 35 -12.97 -11.69 6.85
CA PRO A 35 -13.12 -12.53 8.03
C PRO A 35 -12.58 -13.95 7.84
N ALA A 36 -12.64 -14.48 6.62
CA ALA A 36 -12.12 -15.81 6.30
C ALA A 36 -10.58 -15.88 6.35
N LEU A 37 -9.89 -14.74 6.27
CA LEU A 37 -8.42 -14.68 6.33
C LEU A 37 -7.87 -14.44 7.75
N LEU A 38 -8.67 -13.93 8.68
CA LEU A 38 -8.17 -13.52 10.00
C LEU A 38 -7.62 -14.70 10.81
N ALA A 39 -8.42 -15.76 10.98
CA ALA A 39 -8.01 -16.91 11.78
C ALA A 39 -6.83 -17.69 11.14
N PRO A 40 -6.81 -17.97 9.83
CA PRO A 40 -5.63 -18.56 9.18
C PRO A 40 -4.37 -17.69 9.29
N ALA A 41 -4.49 -16.38 9.08
CA ALA A 41 -3.38 -15.44 9.21
C ALA A 41 -2.79 -15.45 10.63
N GLU A 42 -3.65 -15.43 11.65
CA GLU A 42 -3.21 -15.47 13.04
C GLU A 42 -2.53 -16.79 13.40
N ARG A 43 -3.06 -17.94 12.93
CA ARG A 43 -2.39 -19.24 13.11
C ARG A 43 -1.02 -19.26 12.45
N PHE A 44 -0.90 -18.76 11.22
CA PHE A 44 0.37 -18.68 10.51
C PHE A 44 1.40 -17.83 11.28
N LEU A 45 1.01 -16.62 11.70
CA LEU A 45 1.89 -15.71 12.45
C LEU A 45 2.32 -16.30 13.80
N ARG A 46 1.42 -16.99 14.51
CA ARG A 46 1.75 -17.71 15.76
C ARG A 46 2.73 -18.85 15.53
N ALA A 47 2.51 -19.65 14.48
CA ALA A 47 3.35 -20.80 14.17
C ALA A 47 4.81 -20.41 13.91
N ILE A 48 5.05 -19.24 13.31
CA ILE A 48 6.40 -18.72 13.08
C ILE A 48 6.93 -17.85 14.22
N GLY A 49 6.17 -17.71 15.32
CA GLY A 49 6.55 -16.87 16.46
C GLY A 49 6.67 -15.37 16.13
N TRP A 50 5.93 -14.88 15.12
CA TRP A 50 6.08 -13.50 14.65
C TRP A 50 5.62 -12.48 15.69
N ARG A 51 6.44 -11.45 15.93
CA ARG A 51 6.12 -10.32 16.83
C ARG A 51 6.36 -8.99 16.12
N GLY A 52 5.61 -7.97 16.53
CA GLY A 52 5.65 -6.65 15.87
C GLY A 52 4.67 -6.45 14.71
N LEU A 53 4.95 -5.43 13.91
CA LEU A 53 4.18 -5.00 12.75
C LEU A 53 4.29 -6.02 11.60
N PHE A 54 3.19 -6.21 10.88
CA PHE A 54 3.17 -7.07 9.70
C PHE A 54 2.18 -6.58 8.65
N MET A 55 2.37 -7.05 7.42
CA MET A 55 1.35 -7.07 6.38
C MET A 55 1.45 -8.41 5.66
N LEU A 56 0.32 -9.11 5.53
CA LEU A 56 0.20 -10.27 4.66
C LEU A 56 -0.38 -9.81 3.33
N GLU A 57 0.29 -10.11 2.22
CA GLU A 57 -0.20 -9.82 0.88
C GLU A 57 -0.82 -11.08 0.26
N PHE A 58 -1.95 -10.87 -0.41
CA PHE A 58 -2.69 -11.92 -1.10
C PHE A 58 -3.02 -11.45 -2.51
N LEU A 59 -2.88 -12.34 -3.49
CA LEU A 59 -3.53 -12.20 -4.79
C LEU A 59 -4.87 -12.92 -4.76
N ARG A 60 -5.76 -12.59 -5.68
CA ARG A 60 -7.00 -13.36 -5.88
C ARG A 60 -6.94 -14.02 -7.24
N ASP A 61 -7.26 -15.31 -7.28
CA ASP A 61 -7.39 -16.04 -8.54
C ASP A 61 -8.68 -15.67 -9.29
N VAL A 62 -8.94 -16.37 -10.39
CA VAL A 62 -10.10 -16.15 -11.26
C VAL A 62 -11.44 -16.37 -10.54
N ASP A 63 -11.47 -17.22 -9.51
CA ASP A 63 -12.64 -17.49 -8.67
C ASP A 63 -12.73 -16.51 -7.48
N GLY A 64 -11.81 -15.55 -7.40
CA GLY A 64 -11.72 -14.59 -6.31
C GLY A 64 -11.13 -15.15 -5.02
N ARG A 65 -10.59 -16.38 -5.02
CA ARG A 65 -10.03 -17.00 -3.82
C ARG A 65 -8.67 -16.38 -3.49
N PRO A 66 -8.42 -16.03 -2.23
CA PRO A 66 -7.16 -15.42 -1.82
C PRO A 66 -6.02 -16.45 -1.84
N GLN A 67 -4.95 -16.13 -2.55
CA GLN A 67 -3.71 -16.88 -2.64
C GLN A 67 -2.63 -16.10 -1.88
N PHE A 68 -2.01 -16.72 -0.88
CA PHE A 68 -0.94 -16.09 -0.10
C PHE A 68 0.27 -15.78 -1.00
N MET A 69 0.80 -14.56 -0.91
CA MET A 69 1.98 -14.14 -1.63
C MET A 69 3.18 -13.97 -0.71
N GLU A 70 3.06 -13.07 0.27
CA GLU A 70 4.19 -12.69 1.11
C GLU A 70 3.77 -12.19 2.48
N LEU A 71 4.68 -12.37 3.44
CA LEU A 71 4.67 -11.70 4.74
C LEU A 71 5.69 -10.57 4.69
N ASN A 72 5.23 -9.34 4.91
CA ASN A 72 6.08 -8.18 5.12
C ASN A 72 6.21 -7.91 6.61
N GLY A 73 7.34 -8.29 7.18
CA GLY A 73 7.70 -8.02 8.58
C GLY A 73 8.25 -6.61 8.84
N ARG A 74 7.92 -5.65 7.97
CA ARG A 74 8.43 -4.26 8.00
C ARG A 74 7.33 -3.31 7.56
N THR A 75 7.62 -2.00 7.58
CA THR A 75 6.75 -1.01 6.94
C THR A 75 6.64 -1.27 5.43
N TRP A 76 5.44 -1.06 4.89
CA TRP A 76 5.11 -1.25 3.48
C TRP A 76 4.72 0.08 2.82
N GLY A 77 4.78 0.14 1.49
CA GLY A 77 4.63 1.41 0.76
C GLY A 77 3.30 2.12 1.01
N SER A 78 2.20 1.37 1.14
CA SER A 78 0.85 1.89 1.38
C SER A 78 0.50 2.14 2.86
N LEU A 79 1.50 2.15 3.76
CA LEU A 79 1.29 2.42 5.18
C LEU A 79 0.64 3.79 5.45
N ALA A 80 0.87 4.75 4.55
CA ALA A 80 0.24 6.07 4.56
C ALA A 80 -1.30 6.02 4.56
N LEU A 81 -1.92 4.98 3.98
CA LEU A 81 -3.37 4.76 4.04
C LEU A 81 -3.80 4.36 5.44
N ALA A 82 -3.15 3.36 6.05
CA ALA A 82 -3.48 2.91 7.41
C ALA A 82 -3.33 4.05 8.42
N ARG A 83 -2.23 4.81 8.32
CA ARG A 83 -1.98 6.03 9.11
C ARG A 83 -3.11 7.05 9.02
N ARG A 84 -3.58 7.36 7.81
CA ARG A 84 -4.67 8.32 7.60
C ARG A 84 -6.02 7.84 8.12
N ARG A 85 -6.17 6.53 8.31
CA ARG A 85 -7.35 5.91 8.94
C ARG A 85 -7.25 5.82 10.46
N GLY A 86 -6.17 6.35 11.06
CA GLY A 86 -5.95 6.32 12.52
C GLY A 86 -5.21 5.08 13.02
N PHE A 87 -4.71 4.20 12.15
CA PHE A 87 -3.83 3.12 12.56
C PHE A 87 -2.40 3.62 12.70
N GLU A 88 -1.98 3.87 13.93
CA GLU A 88 -0.69 4.48 14.28
C GLU A 88 0.46 3.45 14.29
N TYR A 89 0.44 2.47 13.38
CA TYR A 89 1.36 1.32 13.36
C TYR A 89 2.85 1.64 13.63
N PRO A 90 3.48 2.68 13.04
CA PRO A 90 4.86 3.05 13.38
C PRO A 90 5.04 3.41 14.86
N ALA A 91 4.16 4.26 15.40
CA ALA A 91 4.25 4.70 16.79
C ALA A 91 3.96 3.55 17.75
N TRP A 92 2.98 2.69 17.42
CA TRP A 92 2.71 1.49 18.19
C TRP A 92 3.90 0.53 18.20
N THR A 93 4.60 0.37 17.08
CA THR A 93 5.78 -0.47 16.98
C THR A 93 6.88 0.04 17.92
N VAL A 94 7.19 1.33 17.86
CA VAL A 94 8.18 1.96 18.77
C VAL A 94 7.76 1.79 20.22
N ARG A 95 6.50 2.10 20.57
CA ARG A 95 6.02 2.02 21.95
C ARG A 95 6.04 0.59 22.49
N SER A 96 5.63 -0.40 21.69
CA SER A 96 5.69 -1.82 22.08
C SER A 96 7.12 -2.35 22.28
N SER A 97 8.11 -1.71 21.65
CA SER A 97 9.53 -2.06 21.87
C SER A 97 10.10 -1.45 23.14
N LEU A 98 9.47 -0.40 23.66
CA LEU A 98 9.88 0.30 24.89
C LEU A 98 9.11 -0.18 26.12
N ASP A 99 7.89 -0.68 25.94
CA ASP A 99 6.99 -1.12 26.99
C ASP A 99 6.26 -2.39 26.53
N GLU A 100 6.58 -3.53 27.15
CA GLU A 100 5.95 -4.81 26.85
C GLU A 100 4.46 -4.87 27.26
N SER A 101 4.03 -4.01 28.16
CA SER A 101 2.64 -3.92 28.62
C SER A 101 1.76 -3.07 27.69
N PHE A 102 2.36 -2.34 26.76
CA PHE A 102 1.64 -1.49 25.84
C PHE A 102 0.77 -2.31 24.88
N VAL A 103 -0.54 -2.03 24.89
CA VAL A 103 -1.51 -2.58 23.95
C VAL A 103 -2.00 -1.49 23.00
N PRO A 104 -1.78 -1.61 21.68
CA PRO A 104 -2.35 -0.72 20.68
C PRO A 104 -3.88 -0.69 20.72
N VAL A 105 -4.46 0.51 20.62
CA VAL A 105 -5.91 0.69 20.48
C VAL A 105 -6.23 1.03 19.02
N ALA A 106 -6.96 0.14 18.35
CA ALA A 106 -7.42 0.39 16.99
C ALA A 106 -8.50 1.50 16.96
N PRO A 107 -8.56 2.32 15.90
CA PRO A 107 -9.65 3.28 15.72
C PRO A 107 -11.00 2.55 15.65
N ALA A 108 -12.01 3.07 16.37
CA ALA A 108 -13.34 2.45 16.44
C ALA A 108 -14.10 2.50 15.10
N ASP A 109 -14.03 3.63 14.39
CA ASP A 109 -14.65 3.83 13.08
C ASP A 109 -13.63 4.40 12.07
N PRO A 110 -12.77 3.55 11.49
CA PRO A 110 -11.72 4.00 10.59
C PRO A 110 -12.29 4.38 9.22
N PRO A 111 -12.15 5.64 8.76
CA PRO A 111 -12.83 6.14 7.57
C PRO A 111 -12.46 5.38 6.29
N ASP A 112 -13.42 5.32 5.38
CA ASP A 112 -13.20 4.81 4.02
C ASP A 112 -12.51 5.84 3.14
N MET A 113 -11.39 5.45 2.54
CA MET A 113 -10.60 6.35 1.71
C MET A 113 -9.80 5.65 0.62
N VAL A 114 -9.41 6.45 -0.36
CA VAL A 114 -8.40 6.12 -1.34
C VAL A 114 -7.18 6.96 -1.04
N CYS A 115 -6.00 6.35 -1.03
CA CYS A 115 -4.74 7.05 -0.82
C CYS A 115 -3.86 6.86 -2.05
N ARG A 116 -3.27 7.95 -2.54
CA ARG A 116 -2.46 7.97 -3.77
C ARG A 116 -1.09 8.59 -3.51
N ASN A 117 -0.05 8.07 -4.14
CA ASN A 117 1.24 8.75 -4.22
C ASN A 117 1.32 9.46 -5.58
N LEU A 118 1.43 10.79 -5.57
CA LEU A 118 1.36 11.61 -6.77
C LEU A 118 2.48 11.29 -7.77
N GLY A 119 3.74 11.27 -7.33
CA GLY A 119 4.87 10.94 -8.20
C GLY A 119 4.76 9.54 -8.79
N MET A 120 4.30 8.57 -8.00
CA MET A 120 4.08 7.19 -8.46
C MET A 120 2.91 7.06 -9.44
N GLU A 121 1.84 7.84 -9.29
CA GLU A 121 0.71 7.86 -10.24
C GLU A 121 1.11 8.50 -11.58
N LEU A 122 1.96 9.54 -11.56
CA LEU A 122 2.54 10.10 -12.78
C LEU A 122 3.43 9.07 -13.50
N MET A 123 4.24 8.34 -12.74
CA MET A 123 5.04 7.26 -13.30
C MET A 123 4.19 6.10 -13.82
N HIS A 124 3.07 5.79 -13.17
CA HIS A 124 2.09 4.83 -13.68
C HIS A 124 1.62 5.21 -15.08
N LEU A 125 1.23 6.48 -15.30
CA LEU A 125 0.85 6.95 -16.63
C LEU A 125 1.97 6.79 -17.65
N ALA A 126 3.21 7.12 -17.27
CA ALA A 126 4.38 6.96 -18.14
C ALA A 126 4.64 5.48 -18.50
N PHE A 127 4.46 4.55 -17.56
CA PHE A 127 4.54 3.12 -17.85
C PHE A 127 3.41 2.67 -18.78
N VAL A 128 2.17 3.11 -18.54
CA VAL A 128 1.03 2.80 -19.41
C VAL A 128 1.28 3.25 -20.84
N LEU A 129 1.78 4.48 -21.04
CA LEU A 129 2.18 5.03 -22.34
C LEU A 129 3.29 4.22 -23.00
N ARG A 130 4.26 3.74 -22.22
CA ARG A 130 5.36 2.92 -22.73
C ARG A 130 4.91 1.54 -23.21
N GLY A 131 3.83 1.00 -22.65
CA GLY A 131 3.30 -0.31 -23.00
C GLY A 131 3.99 -1.49 -22.29
N PRO A 132 3.45 -2.71 -22.47
CA PRO A 132 3.99 -3.92 -21.88
C PRO A 132 5.36 -4.28 -22.48
N ARG A 133 6.22 -4.91 -21.67
CA ARG A 133 7.54 -5.43 -22.07
C ARG A 133 7.63 -6.95 -21.98
N SER A 134 6.57 -7.59 -21.49
CA SER A 134 6.50 -9.04 -21.34
C SER A 134 5.29 -9.55 -22.11
N ILE A 135 5.51 -10.60 -22.90
CA ILE A 135 4.46 -11.32 -23.63
C ILE A 135 3.52 -12.11 -22.71
N ALA A 136 3.93 -12.33 -21.45
CA ALA A 136 3.10 -13.03 -20.47
C ALA A 136 1.92 -12.18 -19.98
N LEU A 137 1.93 -10.86 -20.24
CA LEU A 137 0.87 -9.95 -19.85
C LEU A 137 -0.25 -10.02 -20.88
N ARG A 138 -1.33 -10.69 -20.51
CA ARG A 138 -2.54 -10.79 -21.34
C ARG A 138 -3.34 -9.49 -21.37
N ASP A 139 -3.29 -8.73 -20.27
CA ASP A 139 -4.02 -7.48 -20.09
C ASP A 139 -3.07 -6.32 -19.80
N TRP A 140 -3.31 -5.17 -20.44
CA TRP A 140 -2.60 -3.93 -20.18
C TRP A 140 -3.59 -2.78 -19.98
N PRO A 141 -3.34 -1.85 -19.03
CA PRO A 141 -4.22 -0.70 -18.85
C PRO A 141 -4.30 0.14 -20.13
N LYS A 142 -5.51 0.54 -20.51
CA LYS A 142 -5.74 1.44 -21.65
C LYS A 142 -5.49 2.89 -21.23
N LEU A 143 -4.87 3.68 -22.12
CA LEU A 143 -4.45 5.05 -21.83
C LEU A 143 -5.61 5.96 -21.37
N TRP A 144 -6.70 6.04 -22.13
CA TRP A 144 -7.81 6.95 -21.82
C TRP A 144 -8.51 6.63 -20.48
N PRO A 145 -8.86 5.36 -20.19
CA PRO A 145 -9.33 4.98 -18.85
C PRO A 145 -8.36 5.37 -17.74
N THR A 146 -7.05 5.15 -17.93
CA THR A 146 -6.03 5.55 -16.95
C THR A 146 -6.03 7.06 -16.71
N ILE A 147 -6.01 7.88 -17.76
CA ILE A 147 -6.05 9.36 -17.64
C ILE A 147 -7.30 9.77 -16.85
N ARG A 148 -8.46 9.24 -17.21
CA ARG A 148 -9.72 9.53 -16.51
C ARG A 148 -9.66 9.15 -15.03
N ASP A 149 -9.10 8.00 -14.69
CA ASP A 149 -8.98 7.55 -13.29
C ASP A 149 -7.99 8.39 -12.48
N LEU A 150 -6.92 8.89 -13.12
CA LEU A 150 -5.94 9.79 -12.51
C LEU A 150 -6.53 11.18 -12.25
N LEU A 151 -7.31 11.71 -13.20
CA LEU A 151 -7.98 13.00 -13.08
C LEU A 151 -9.23 12.96 -12.19
N ARG A 152 -9.79 11.77 -11.93
CA ARG A 152 -10.93 11.63 -11.02
C ARG A 152 -10.53 11.95 -9.58
N VAL A 153 -11.05 13.05 -9.07
CA VAL A 153 -10.91 13.47 -7.67
C VAL A 153 -12.21 13.20 -6.90
N SER A 154 -12.09 12.57 -5.74
CA SER A 154 -13.19 12.32 -4.80
C SER A 154 -12.88 12.92 -3.43
N ARG A 155 -13.91 13.25 -2.65
CA ARG A 155 -13.76 13.63 -1.22
C ARG A 155 -13.08 12.54 -0.37
N LYS A 156 -13.12 11.29 -0.84
CA LYS A 156 -12.45 10.15 -0.21
C LYS A 156 -10.96 10.03 -0.57
N ASP A 157 -10.47 10.83 -1.52
CA ASP A 157 -9.06 10.78 -1.92
C ASP A 157 -8.16 11.51 -0.89
N ARG A 158 -7.00 10.93 -0.66
CA ARG A 158 -5.89 11.50 0.11
C ARG A 158 -4.59 11.27 -0.64
N LEU A 159 -3.62 12.17 -0.47
CA LEU A 159 -2.27 11.99 -0.98
C LEU A 159 -1.34 11.55 0.14
N TYR A 160 -0.41 10.63 -0.14
CA TYR A 160 0.47 10.00 0.86
C TYR A 160 1.24 11.01 1.70
N ASN A 161 1.73 12.08 1.09
CA ASN A 161 2.62 13.05 1.72
C ASN A 161 2.03 14.48 1.74
N TRP A 162 0.70 14.60 1.64
CA TRP A 162 0.02 15.88 1.78
C TRP A 162 -0.27 16.21 3.24
N LYS A 163 0.11 17.44 3.64
CA LYS A 163 -0.23 18.10 4.90
C LYS A 163 -0.34 19.60 4.64
N ARG A 164 -1.41 20.25 5.12
CA ARG A 164 -1.66 21.68 4.86
C ARG A 164 -0.54 22.60 5.35
N SER A 165 0.10 22.25 6.47
CA SER A 165 1.19 23.04 7.06
C SER A 165 2.53 22.87 6.33
N GLU A 166 2.70 21.81 5.55
CA GLU A 166 3.98 21.41 4.95
C GLU A 166 3.79 20.93 3.49
N PRO A 167 3.23 21.76 2.60
CA PRO A 167 2.98 21.36 1.21
C PRO A 167 4.26 21.02 0.43
N SER A 168 5.41 21.56 0.86
CA SER A 168 6.73 21.29 0.28
C SER A 168 7.12 19.82 0.32
N VAL A 169 6.64 19.06 1.32
CA VAL A 169 6.95 17.63 1.46
C VAL A 169 6.35 16.83 0.29
N LEU A 170 5.11 17.13 -0.11
CA LEU A 170 4.49 16.50 -1.28
C LEU A 170 5.26 16.82 -2.56
N ALA A 171 5.64 18.09 -2.74
CA ALA A 171 6.37 18.53 -3.93
C ALA A 171 7.74 17.86 -4.02
N TRP A 172 8.48 17.82 -2.90
CA TRP A 172 9.79 17.19 -2.82
C TRP A 172 9.72 15.68 -3.06
N ASP A 173 8.79 14.96 -2.41
CA ASP A 173 8.59 13.52 -2.62
C ASP A 173 8.24 13.19 -4.08
N THR A 174 7.37 14.02 -4.69
CA THR A 174 7.01 13.89 -6.10
C THR A 174 8.24 14.07 -7.00
N ALA A 175 9.02 15.12 -6.80
CA ALA A 175 10.23 15.39 -7.59
C ALA A 175 11.29 14.28 -7.42
N GLN A 176 11.52 13.81 -6.19
CA GLN A 176 12.44 12.70 -5.90
C GLN A 176 12.00 11.41 -6.58
N THR A 177 10.71 11.09 -6.52
CA THR A 177 10.13 9.91 -7.18
C THR A 177 10.35 9.96 -8.68
N LEU A 178 10.01 11.08 -9.33
CA LEU A 178 10.21 11.25 -10.77
C LEU A 178 11.70 11.15 -11.14
N GLY A 179 12.58 11.86 -10.42
CA GLY A 179 14.01 11.84 -10.64
C GLY A 179 14.65 10.46 -10.45
N PHE A 180 14.15 9.65 -9.51
CA PHE A 180 14.57 8.25 -9.35
C PHE A 180 14.25 7.42 -10.60
N TYR A 181 13.03 7.49 -11.09
CA TYR A 181 12.61 6.69 -12.26
C TYR A 181 13.27 7.15 -13.56
N VAL A 182 13.45 8.46 -13.76
CA VAL A 182 14.18 9.01 -14.91
C VAL A 182 15.63 8.51 -14.91
N ARG A 183 16.35 8.64 -13.78
CA ARG A 183 17.72 8.14 -13.66
C ARG A 183 17.82 6.64 -13.91
N ARG A 184 16.87 5.86 -13.42
CA ARG A 184 16.80 4.42 -13.67
C ARG A 184 16.59 4.11 -15.16
N ALA A 185 15.69 4.83 -15.83
CA ALA A 185 15.44 4.66 -17.26
C ALA A 185 16.71 4.95 -18.10
N LEU A 186 17.42 6.04 -17.79
CA LEU A 186 18.66 6.42 -18.47
C LEU A 186 19.78 5.38 -18.29
N ARG A 187 19.89 4.76 -17.11
CA ARG A 187 20.87 3.70 -16.86
C ARG A 187 20.57 2.40 -17.61
N THR A 188 19.30 2.13 -17.90
CA THR A 188 18.90 0.90 -18.62
C THR A 188 18.97 1.07 -20.14
N ALA A 189 19.24 2.29 -20.63
CA ALA A 189 19.40 2.62 -22.04
C ALA A 189 20.87 2.70 -22.48
N ARG A 190 21.81 2.50 -21.55
CA ARG A 190 23.23 2.27 -21.79
C ARG A 190 23.49 0.77 -21.70
#